data_AF-A0A0R1U855-F1
#
_entry.id   AF-A0A0R1U855-F1
#
_cell.length_a   1.000
_cell.length_b   1.000
_cell.length_c   1.000
_cell.angle_alpha   90.00
_cell.angle_beta   90.00
_cell.angle_gamma   90.00
#
_symmetry.space_group_name_H-M   'P 1'
#
loop_
_entity.id
_entity.type
_entity.pdbx_description
1 polymer ?
#
loop_
_entity_poly.entity_id
_entity_poly.type
_entity_poly.pdbx_seq_one_letter_code
_entity_poly.pdbx_strand_id
1 'polypeptide(L)'
;MTPYFKRRVQTRYWLVVVWAAPDQAYHFFFNTRRPRAWQRSWPLGSLPSTSLEELIVVLTAVRAQYHFTIEYRQFSPDAQQRLQHEVPA
;
A
#
# COMPACT_ATOMS: atom_id res chain seq x y z
N MET A 1 -12.52 -22.19 -5.40
CA MET A 1 -12.35 -20.83 -5.98
C MET A 1 -10.95 -20.72 -6.54
N THR A 2 -10.81 -20.28 -7.79
CA THR A 2 -9.50 -20.02 -8.41
C THR A 2 -9.04 -18.62 -7.99
N PRO A 3 -7.84 -18.43 -7.43
CA PRO A 3 -7.38 -17.10 -7.04
C PRO A 3 -7.22 -16.22 -8.29
N TYR A 4 -7.83 -15.03 -8.27
CA TYR A 4 -7.72 -14.03 -9.35
C TYR A 4 -6.29 -13.48 -9.51
N PHE A 5 -5.43 -13.69 -8.52
CA PHE A 5 -4.04 -13.29 -8.54
C PHE A 5 -3.11 -14.49 -8.40
N LYS A 6 -2.28 -14.74 -9.43
CA LYS A 6 -1.20 -15.72 -9.38
C LYS A 6 0.15 -15.00 -9.27
N ARG A 7 0.84 -15.18 -8.14
CA ARG A 7 2.21 -14.69 -7.93
C ARG A 7 3.13 -15.31 -8.97
N ARG A 8 3.95 -14.49 -9.62
CA ARG A 8 5.02 -14.96 -10.52
C ARG A 8 6.31 -15.15 -9.74
N VAL A 9 7.04 -16.21 -10.06
CA VAL A 9 8.36 -16.51 -9.46
C VAL A 9 9.31 -15.33 -9.65
N GLN A 10 10.13 -15.07 -8.63
CA GLN A 10 11.12 -13.99 -8.61
C GLN A 10 10.53 -12.60 -8.89
N THR A 11 9.24 -12.37 -8.64
CA THR A 11 8.62 -11.05 -8.84
C THR A 11 8.29 -10.43 -7.49
N ARG A 12 8.82 -9.23 -7.22
CA ARG A 12 8.45 -8.46 -6.03
C ARG A 12 7.09 -7.79 -6.27
N TYR A 13 6.21 -7.89 -5.28
CA TYR A 13 4.92 -7.20 -5.25
C TYR A 13 4.82 -6.42 -3.95
N TRP A 14 4.39 -5.18 -4.01
CA TRP A 14 4.18 -4.35 -2.83
C TRP A 14 3.14 -3.27 -3.11
N LEU A 15 2.55 -2.76 -2.05
CA LEU A 15 1.62 -1.65 -2.08
C LEU A 15 2.38 -0.38 -1.75
N VAL A 16 2.14 0.68 -2.51
CA VAL A 16 2.59 2.03 -2.17
C VAL A 16 1.37 2.84 -1.79
N VAL A 17 1.41 3.47 -0.62
CA VAL A 17 0.37 4.36 -0.12
C VAL A 17 0.96 5.76 -0.08
N VAL A 18 0.28 6.72 -0.69
CA VAL A 18 0.74 8.10 -0.82
C VAL A 18 -0.30 9.01 -0.19
N TRP A 19 0.10 9.85 0.75
CA TRP A 19 -0.74 10.96 1.21
C TRP A 19 -0.60 12.14 0.26
N ALA A 20 -1.70 12.60 -0.34
CA ALA A 20 -1.74 13.77 -1.20
C ALA A 20 -2.44 14.92 -0.47
N ALA A 21 -1.66 15.93 -0.05
CA ALA A 21 -2.20 17.11 0.64
C ALA A 21 -3.23 17.91 -0.18
N PRO A 22 -3.08 18.12 -1.51
CA PRO A 22 -4.06 18.88 -2.29
C PRO A 22 -5.45 18.22 -2.31
N ASP A 23 -5.48 16.88 -2.36
CA ASP A 23 -6.71 16.11 -2.46
C ASP A 23 -7.24 15.67 -1.09
N GLN A 24 -6.47 15.90 -0.02
CA GLN A 24 -6.69 15.36 1.32
C GLN A 24 -7.09 13.88 1.29
N ALA A 25 -6.33 13.10 0.52
CA ALA A 25 -6.66 11.71 0.23
C ALA A 25 -5.43 10.79 0.28
N TYR A 26 -5.69 9.51 0.61
CA TYR A 26 -4.69 8.45 0.51
C TYR A 26 -4.81 7.73 -0.82
N HIS A 27 -3.76 7.74 -1.63
CA HIS A 27 -3.71 7.07 -2.93
C HIS A 27 -2.96 5.75 -2.83
N PHE A 28 -3.52 4.72 -3.46
CA PHE A 28 -3.01 3.36 -3.42
C PHE A 28 -2.47 2.95 -4.78
N PHE A 29 -1.26 2.41 -4.80
CA PHE A 29 -0.61 1.92 -6.00
C PHE A 29 -0.08 0.51 -5.81
N PHE A 30 -0.53 -0.41 -6.65
CA PHE A 30 0.04 -1.74 -6.70
C PHE A 30 1.30 -1.74 -7.54
N ASN A 31 2.42 -2.15 -6.95
CA ASN A 31 3.71 -2.15 -7.59
C ASN A 31 4.22 -3.57 -7.83
N THR A 32 4.86 -3.76 -8.97
CA THR A 32 5.56 -5.00 -9.29
C THR A 32 6.90 -4.74 -9.94
N ARG A 33 7.87 -5.58 -9.62
CA ARG A 33 9.19 -5.54 -10.26
C ARG A 33 9.73 -6.94 -10.46
N ARG A 34 10.13 -7.24 -11.69
CA ARG A 34 10.90 -8.44 -12.02
C ARG A 34 12.40 -8.09 -12.09
N PRO A 35 13.29 -9.06 -11.86
CA PRO A 35 14.71 -8.93 -12.12
C PRO A 35 14.92 -8.41 -13.54
N ARG A 36 15.80 -7.40 -13.67
CA ARG A 36 16.18 -6.80 -14.97
C ARG A 36 15.00 -6.22 -15.78
N ALA A 37 13.87 -5.95 -15.14
CA ALA A 37 12.74 -5.27 -15.76
C ALA A 37 12.42 -3.97 -15.02
N TRP A 38 11.81 -3.05 -15.76
CA TRP A 38 11.23 -1.84 -15.20
C TRP A 38 10.13 -2.18 -14.20
N GLN A 39 10.10 -1.39 -13.12
CA GLN A 39 8.99 -1.41 -12.19
C GLN A 39 7.71 -0.97 -12.91
N ARG A 40 6.60 -1.64 -12.62
CA ARG A 40 5.27 -1.21 -13.04
C ARG A 40 4.47 -0.84 -11.81
N SER A 41 3.69 0.23 -11.94
CA SER A 41 2.80 0.75 -10.90
C SER A 41 1.41 0.90 -11.50
N TRP A 42 0.39 0.42 -10.80
CA TRP A 42 -1.01 0.58 -11.18
C TRP A 42 -1.76 1.31 -10.07
N PRO A 43 -2.49 2.40 -10.38
CA PRO A 43 -3.36 3.03 -9.41
C PRO A 43 -4.51 2.07 -9.07
N LEU A 44 -4.76 1.86 -7.78
CA LEU A 44 -5.89 1.07 -7.28
C LEU A 44 -7.09 1.96 -6.94
N GLY A 45 -6.83 3.23 -6.60
CA GLY A 45 -7.84 4.20 -6.20
C GLY A 45 -7.32 5.12 -5.10
N SER A 46 -8.22 5.95 -4.58
CA SER A 46 -7.96 6.82 -3.45
C SER A 46 -9.05 6.69 -2.38
N LEU A 47 -8.68 7.00 -1.14
CA LEU A 47 -9.58 7.14 -0.01
C LEU A 47 -9.60 8.62 0.41
N PRO A 48 -10.56 9.42 -0.09
CA PRO A 48 -10.71 10.82 0.28
C PRO A 48 -11.34 10.95 1.68
N SER A 49 -11.04 12.06 2.37
CA SER A 49 -11.66 12.41 3.66
C SER A 49 -11.57 11.32 4.74
N THR A 50 -10.57 10.46 4.64
CA THR A 50 -10.35 9.31 5.54
C THR A 50 -9.37 9.72 6.64
N SER A 51 -9.66 9.33 7.89
CA SER A 51 -8.74 9.60 8.99
C SER A 51 -7.52 8.67 8.96
N LEU A 52 -6.48 8.99 9.73
CA LEU A 52 -5.31 8.11 9.85
C LEU A 52 -5.69 6.78 10.52
N GLU A 53 -6.61 6.81 11.49
CA GLU A 53 -7.12 5.65 12.20
C GLU A 53 -7.88 4.70 11.26
N GLU A 54 -8.74 5.26 10.40
CA GLU A 54 -9.45 4.48 9.37
C GLU A 54 -8.48 3.87 8.36
N LEU A 55 -7.46 4.63 7.95
CA LEU A 55 -6.40 4.12 7.08
C LEU A 55 -5.68 2.93 7.72
N ILE A 56 -5.33 3.00 9.02
CA ILE A 56 -4.65 1.91 9.73
C ILE A 56 -5.50 0.63 9.73
N VAL A 57 -6.82 0.75 9.91
CA VAL A 57 -7.74 -0.40 9.84
C VAL A 57 -7.71 -1.03 8.44
N VAL A 58 -7.81 -0.21 7.40
CA VAL A 58 -7.76 -0.68 6.00
C VAL A 58 -6.42 -1.38 5.72
N LEU A 59 -5.30 -0.77 6.08
CA LEU A 59 -3.97 -1.32 5.82
C LEU A 59 -3.72 -2.62 6.59
N THR A 60 -4.22 -2.72 7.82
CA THR A 60 -4.16 -3.94 8.62
C THR A 60 -4.93 -5.07 7.96
N ALA A 61 -6.15 -4.80 7.46
CA ALA A 61 -6.94 -5.77 6.72
C ALA A 61 -6.24 -6.21 5.41
N VAL A 62 -5.66 -5.26 4.66
CA VAL A 62 -4.90 -5.55 3.44
C VAL A 62 -3.67 -6.41 3.73
N ARG A 63 -2.94 -6.11 4.81
CA ARG A 63 -1.77 -6.89 5.24
C ARG A 63 -2.17 -8.31 5.62
N ALA A 64 -3.23 -8.47 6.41
CA ALA A 64 -3.73 -9.76 6.86
C ALA A 64 -4.20 -10.65 5.69
N GLN A 65 -4.85 -10.05 4.69
CA GLN A 65 -5.39 -10.80 3.55
C GLN A 65 -4.34 -11.16 2.49
N TYR A 66 -3.41 -10.25 2.19
CA TYR A 66 -2.53 -10.39 1.01
C TYR A 66 -1.05 -10.52 1.35
N HIS A 67 -0.64 -10.23 2.59
CA HIS A 67 0.76 -10.22 3.05
C HIS A 67 1.69 -9.42 2.13
N PHE A 68 1.20 -8.29 1.60
CA PHE A 68 2.04 -7.38 0.82
C PHE A 68 2.89 -6.53 1.75
N THR A 69 4.13 -6.27 1.33
CA THR A 69 4.89 -5.15 1.87
C THR A 69 4.14 -3.86 1.53
N ILE A 70 4.05 -2.95 2.49
CA ILE A 70 3.43 -1.64 2.31
C ILE A 70 4.51 -0.57 2.47
N GLU A 71 4.60 0.32 1.49
CA GLU A 71 5.52 1.45 1.46
C GLU A 71 4.71 2.75 1.61
N TYR A 72 5.03 3.54 2.64
CA TYR A 72 4.37 4.81 2.94
C TYR A 72 5.18 5.96 2.35
N ARG A 73 4.54 6.87 1.59
CA ARG A 73 5.17 8.04 0.97
C ARG A 73 4.40 9.31 1.27
N GLN A 74 5.14 10.41 1.43
CA GLN A 74 4.59 11.76 1.64
C GLN A 74 3.73 11.92 2.91
N PHE A 75 3.86 10.99 3.87
CA PHE A 75 3.30 11.12 5.21
C PHE A 75 4.19 12.03 6.07
N SER A 76 3.61 12.67 7.09
CA SER A 76 4.41 13.31 8.13
C SER A 76 5.20 12.25 8.91
N PRO A 77 6.33 12.61 9.54
CA PRO A 77 7.12 11.68 10.34
C PRO A 77 6.30 10.97 11.42
N ASP A 78 5.43 11.69 12.14
CA ASP A 78 4.58 11.14 13.19
C ASP A 78 3.58 10.13 12.63
N ALA A 79 2.92 10.44 11.52
CA ALA A 79 1.98 9.53 10.86
C ALA A 79 2.69 8.28 10.34
N GLN A 80 3.90 8.44 9.78
CA GLN A 80 4.68 7.32 9.29
C GLN A 80 5.15 6.40 10.42
N GLN A 81 5.56 6.95 11.57
CA GLN A 81 5.91 6.18 12.76
C GLN A 81 4.72 5.37 13.28
N ARG A 82 3.54 6.01 13.37
CA ARG A 82 2.29 5.32 13.75
C ARG A 82 1.97 4.18 12.80
N LEU A 83 2.01 4.42 11.49
CA LEU A 83 1.75 3.39 10.48
C LEU A 83 2.73 2.21 10.55
N GLN A 84 3.99 2.44 10.93
CA GLN A 84 4.98 1.37 11.10
C GLN A 84 4.75 0.53 12.36
N HIS A 85 4.24 1.15 13.43
CA HIS A 85 4.01 0.49 14.71
C HIS A 85 2.64 -0.22 14.76
N GLU A 86 1.61 0.41 14.21
CA GLU A 86 0.22 -0.05 14.31
C GLU A 86 -0.19 -1.00 13.19
N VAL A 87 0.42 -0.89 12.00
CA VAL A 87 0.18 -1.85 10.91
C VAL A 87 1.18 -3.01 11.04
N PRO A 88 0.72 -4.23 11.34
CA PRO A 88 1.60 -5.37 11.63
C PRO A 88 2.50 -5.72 10.44
N ALA A 89 3.66 -6.31 10.74
CA ALA A 89 4.65 -6.77 9.76
C ALA A 89 4.18 -7.99 8.94
#